data_AF-A0A662F3C6-F1
#
_entry.id   AF-A0A662F3C6-F1
#
_cell.length_a   1.000
_cell.length_b   1.000
_cell.length_c   1.000
_cell.angle_alpha   90.00
_cell.angle_beta   90.00
_cell.angle_gamma   90.00
#
_symmetry.space_group_name_H-M   'P 1'
#
loop_
_entity.id
_entity.type
_entity.pdbx_description
1 polymer ?
#
loop_
_entity_poly.entity_id
_entity_poly.type
_entity_poly.pdbx_seq_one_letter_code
_entity_poly.pdbx_strand_id
1 'polypeptide(L)' 'MRIGILTSGGDAPGMNAAIRAAVRVGTGLGFEMFG' A
#
# COMPACT_ATOMS: atom_id res chain seq x y z
N MET A 1 -7.24 -7.69 -10.49
CA MET A 1 -7.54 -6.28 -10.15
C MET A 1 -6.21 -5.55 -9.97
N ARG A 2 -6.14 -4.27 -10.35
CA ARG A 2 -4.94 -3.43 -10.23
C ARG A 2 -5.23 -2.32 -9.21
N ILE A 3 -4.37 -2.15 -8.21
CA ILE A 3 -4.58 -1.19 -7.11
C ILE A 3 -3.34 -0.31 -6.96
N GLY A 4 -3.52 1.01 -7.00
CA GLY A 4 -2.48 2.00 -6.74
C GLY A 4 -2.56 2.54 -5.31
N ILE A 5 -1.42 2.73 -4.65
CA ILE A 5 -1.32 3.35 -3.32
C ILE A 5 -0.57 4.67 -3.46
N LEU A 6 -1.26 5.79 -3.21
CA LEU A 6 -0.66 7.12 -3.17
C LEU A 6 -0.73 7.67 -1.75
N THR A 7 0.38 8.22 -1.26
CA THR A 7 0.42 8.99 -0.02
C THR A 7 0.26 10.48 -0.32
N SER A 8 -0.59 11.16 0.43
CA SER A 8 -0.72 12.61 0.43
C SER A 8 -0.36 13.18 1.80
N GLY A 9 0.05 14.45 1.83
CA GLY A 9 0.49 15.14 3.05
C GLY A 9 1.99 14.98 3.35
N GLY A 10 2.40 15.41 4.55
CA GLY A 10 3.78 15.29 5.03
C GLY A 10 4.03 13.97 5.76
N ASP A 11 5.30 13.70 6.07
CA ASP A 11 5.67 12.43 6.69
C ASP A 11 5.09 12.23 8.09
N ALA A 12 4.36 11.13 8.27
CA ALA A 12 3.86 10.69 9.56
C ALA A 12 4.44 9.31 9.95
N PRO A 13 4.71 9.08 11.25
CA PRO A 13 5.06 7.75 11.74
C PRO A 13 3.99 6.72 11.35
N GLY A 14 4.43 5.56 10.85
CA GLY A 14 3.53 4.45 10.51
C GLY A 14 3.05 4.37 9.06
N MET A 15 3.29 5.40 8.23
CA MET A 15 2.89 5.36 6.81
C MET A 15 3.50 4.17 6.05
N ASN A 16 4.80 3.94 6.21
CA ASN A 16 5.48 2.79 5.60
C ASN A 16 4.93 1.44 6.10
N ALA A 17 4.48 1.37 7.36
CA ALA A 17 3.86 0.17 7.90
C ALA A 17 2.48 -0.08 7.28
N ALA A 18 1.68 0.98 7.12
CA ALA A 18 0.37 0.92 6.46
C ALA A 18 0.50 0.49 4.98
N ILE A 19 1.41 1.12 4.22
CA ILE A 19 1.69 0.74 2.82
C ILE A 19 2.11 -0.73 2.75
N ARG A 20 3.04 -1.16 3.62
CA ARG A 20 3.51 -2.55 3.66
C ARG A 20 2.39 -3.53 3.97
N ALA A 21 1.50 -3.21 4.91
CA ALA A 21 0.36 -4.05 5.24
C ALA A 21 -0.60 -4.18 4.04
N ALA A 22 -0.93 -3.06 3.40
CA ALA A 22 -1.81 -3.03 2.22
C ALA A 22 -1.23 -3.84 1.04
N VAL A 23 0.06 -3.68 0.73
CA VAL A 23 0.73 -4.46 -0.32
C VAL A 23 0.74 -5.95 0.01
N ARG A 24 1.08 -6.35 1.24
CA ARG A 24 1.11 -7.77 1.64
C ARG A 24 -0.26 -8.43 1.52
N VAL A 25 -1.30 -7.76 1.98
CA VAL A 25 -2.68 -8.29 1.88
C VAL A 25 -3.11 -8.35 0.41
N GLY A 26 -2.91 -7.28 -0.35
CA GLY A 26 -3.30 -7.22 -1.76
C GLY A 26 -2.62 -8.28 -2.62
N THR A 27 -1.31 -8.47 -2.46
CA THR A 27 -0.59 -9.55 -3.15
C THR A 27 -1.05 -10.93 -2.71
N GLY A 28 -1.35 -11.14 -1.41
CA GLY A 28 -1.90 -12.41 -0.91
C GLY A 28 -3.28 -12.75 -1.48
N LEU A 29 -4.04 -11.74 -1.89
CA LEU A 29 -5.33 -11.87 -2.59
C LEU A 29 -5.19 -11.98 -4.12
N GLY A 30 -3.96 -11.98 -4.66
CA GLY A 30 -3.69 -12.05 -6.09
C GLY A 30 -3.91 -10.73 -6.84
N PHE A 31 -3.91 -9.59 -6.14
CA PHE A 31 -3.98 -8.27 -6.78
C PHE A 31 -2.61 -7.77 -7.20
N GLU A 32 -2.60 -7.04 -8.32
CA GLU A 32 -1.41 -6.35 -8.81
C GLU A 32 -1.34 -4.96 -8.14
N MET A 33 -0.29 -4.74 -7.34
CA MET A 33 -0.12 -3.54 -6.52
C MET A 33 0.86 -2.57 -7.17
N PHE A 34 0.49 -1.29 -7.22
CA PHE A 34 1.29 -0.19 -7.76
C PHE A 34 1.47 0.89 -6.67
N GLY A 35 2.62 1.56 -6.67
CA GLY A 35 2.92 2.72 -5.83
C GLY A 35 3.12 3.96 -6.67
#